data_AF-A0A4Q5TJJ2-F1
#
_entry.id   AF-A0A4Q5TJJ2-F1
#
_cell.length_a   1.000
_cell.length_b   1.000
_cell.length_c   1.000
_cell.angle_alpha   90.00
_cell.angle_beta   90.00
_cell.angle_gamma   90.00
#
_symmetry.space_group_name_H-M   'P 1'
#
loop_
_entity.id
_entity.type
_entity.pdbx_description
1 polymer ?
#
loop_
_entity_poly.entity_id
_entity_poly.type
_entity_poly.pdbx_seq_one_letter_code
_entity_poly.pdbx_strand_id
1 'polypeptide(L)'
;MDKWKQSIPVWTIAAPIVGLIMYIASNFADSTVMELLLTFSLVAAVLAGVHHAEVVAHKVGEPYGTLILAFAITTIEVSLIVSLMIAGGESTHALARDTVFAAVMIIITGIIGICLVSGGVRHHEQSFGKYGVNAALVTLTAICVLTLILPNYTTTVVGPKYNNSQLIFVGIISLILYGVFVLVQTQRHREYFLPANAGEDEHAEVPSRNVTLVSLVLLIISLGLVVMLGRTTIMQGVVLLVLFAVYIFTIIVP
;
A
#
# COMPACT_ATOMS: atom_id res chain seq x y z
N MET A 1 6.29 17.21 27.35
CA MET A 1 7.29 16.12 27.28
C MET A 1 7.74 16.00 25.83
N ASP A 2 8.40 17.07 25.35
CA ASP A 2 8.15 17.71 24.04
C ASP A 2 9.34 17.69 23.07
N LYS A 3 9.92 16.53 22.73
CA LYS A 3 11.05 16.51 21.77
C LYS A 3 11.09 15.38 20.75
N TRP A 4 10.00 14.63 20.57
CA TRP A 4 10.00 13.47 19.66
C TRP A 4 9.24 13.66 18.34
N LYS A 5 8.59 14.82 18.10
CA LYS A 5 7.71 15.05 16.92
C LYS A 5 8.38 15.70 15.70
N GLN A 6 9.70 15.93 15.68
CA GLN A 6 10.39 16.55 14.52
C GLN A 6 11.59 15.77 13.97
N SER A 7 12.01 14.69 14.63
CA SER A 7 13.13 13.87 14.18
C SER A 7 12.61 12.57 13.59
N ILE A 8 12.86 12.37 12.29
CA ILE A 8 12.71 11.07 11.63
C ILE A 8 13.36 10.01 12.53
N PRO A 9 12.62 8.95 12.96
CA PRO A 9 13.17 7.94 13.85
C PRO A 9 14.44 7.33 13.26
N VAL A 10 15.50 7.17 14.06
CA VAL A 10 16.79 6.69 13.54
C VAL A 10 16.66 5.32 12.87
N TRP A 11 15.73 4.48 13.34
CA TRP A 11 15.47 3.18 12.74
C TRP A 11 14.91 3.27 11.31
N THR A 12 14.10 4.28 10.98
CA THR A 12 13.54 4.44 9.61
C THR A 12 14.58 4.95 8.62
N ILE A 13 15.64 5.58 9.10
CA ILE A 13 16.82 5.95 8.30
C ILE A 13 17.75 4.74 8.15
N ALA A 14 17.98 4.01 9.24
CA ALA A 14 18.91 2.88 9.27
C ALA A 14 18.37 1.67 8.49
N ALA A 15 17.06 1.38 8.55
CA ALA A 15 16.45 0.22 7.92
C ALA A 15 16.76 0.05 6.42
N PRO A 16 16.54 1.06 5.55
CA PRO A 16 16.88 0.94 4.13
C PRO A 16 18.39 0.81 3.89
N ILE A 17 19.23 1.44 4.72
CA ILE A 17 20.69 1.33 4.59
C ILE A 17 21.15 -0.08 4.97
N VAL A 18 20.66 -0.61 6.08
CA VAL A 18 20.96 -1.98 6.54
C VAL A 18 20.48 -2.99 5.51
N GLY A 19 19.27 -2.83 4.98
CA GLY A 19 18.75 -3.76 3.97
C GLY A 19 19.57 -3.72 2.67
N LEU A 20 20.09 -2.55 2.26
CA LEU A 20 21.02 -2.46 1.13
C LEU A 20 22.33 -3.20 1.42
N ILE A 21 22.91 -3.03 2.62
CA ILE A 21 24.13 -3.74 3.02
C ILE A 21 23.91 -5.25 3.03
N MET A 22 22.79 -5.71 3.60
CA MET A 22 22.43 -7.13 3.63
C MET A 22 22.25 -7.70 2.22
N TYR A 23 21.58 -6.96 1.33
CA TYR A 23 21.43 -7.35 -0.07
C TYR A 23 22.77 -7.44 -0.81
N ILE A 24 23.71 -6.54 -0.54
CA ILE A 24 25.06 -6.63 -1.12
C ILE A 24 25.78 -7.85 -0.55
N ALA A 25 25.73 -8.04 0.77
CA ALA A 25 26.39 -9.15 1.47
C ALA A 25 25.88 -10.53 1.02
N SER A 26 24.60 -10.67 0.68
CA SER A 26 24.05 -11.93 0.19
C SER A 26 24.64 -12.38 -1.15
N ASN A 27 25.26 -11.50 -1.94
CA ASN A 27 25.99 -11.90 -3.15
C ASN A 27 27.31 -12.64 -2.84
N PHE A 28 27.79 -12.57 -1.59
CA PHE A 28 29.06 -13.18 -1.17
C PHE A 28 28.88 -14.35 -0.20
N ALA A 29 27.70 -14.51 0.40
CA ALA A 29 27.40 -15.55 1.36
C ALA A 29 25.98 -16.08 1.17
N ASP A 30 25.88 -17.32 0.71
CA ASP A 30 24.61 -18.05 0.60
C ASP A 30 24.42 -18.90 1.86
N SER A 31 23.49 -18.48 2.72
CA SER A 31 23.17 -19.20 3.95
C SER A 31 21.72 -18.94 4.37
N THR A 32 21.08 -19.93 4.98
CA THR A 32 19.71 -19.79 5.51
C THR A 32 19.59 -18.64 6.52
N VAL A 33 20.66 -18.34 7.25
CA VAL A 33 20.71 -17.18 8.16
C VAL A 33 20.63 -15.87 7.37
N MET A 34 21.32 -15.78 6.23
CA MET A 34 21.25 -14.60 5.36
C MET A 34 19.85 -14.42 4.76
N GLU A 35 19.20 -15.49 4.30
CA GLU A 35 17.81 -15.42 3.80
C GLU A 35 16.83 -14.88 4.87
N LEU A 36 16.98 -15.34 6.11
CA LEU A 36 16.17 -14.86 7.23
C LEU A 36 16.45 -13.38 7.53
N LEU A 37 17.72 -12.96 7.54
CA LEU A 37 18.11 -11.56 7.71
C LEU A 37 17.59 -10.65 6.58
N LEU A 38 17.60 -11.12 5.33
CA LEU A 38 17.03 -10.41 4.19
C LEU A 38 15.52 -10.24 4.34
N THR A 39 14.83 -11.27 4.83
CA THR A 39 13.38 -11.22 5.10
C THR A 39 13.05 -10.15 6.14
N PHE A 40 13.76 -10.13 7.27
CA PHE A 40 13.58 -9.08 8.29
C PHE A 40 13.94 -7.68 7.76
N SER A 41 15.00 -7.59 6.94
CA SER A 41 15.41 -6.34 6.31
C SER A 41 14.35 -5.81 5.33
N LEU A 42 13.68 -6.70 4.58
CA LEU A 42 12.55 -6.36 3.72
C LEU A 42 11.40 -5.77 4.54
N VAL A 43 10.99 -6.44 5.62
CA VAL A 43 9.92 -5.96 6.50
C VAL A 43 10.26 -4.57 7.06
N ALA A 44 11.48 -4.39 7.56
CA ALA A 44 11.94 -3.11 8.09
C ALA A 44 11.96 -2.01 7.02
N ALA A 45 12.39 -2.32 5.80
CA ALA A 45 12.40 -1.38 4.67
C ALA A 45 10.98 -0.98 4.25
N VAL A 46 10.03 -1.91 4.23
CA VAL A 46 8.62 -1.61 3.95
C VAL A 46 8.05 -0.67 5.02
N LEU A 47 8.23 -0.99 6.31
CA LEU A 47 7.74 -0.13 7.40
C LEU A 47 8.37 1.26 7.37
N ALA A 48 9.68 1.35 7.11
CA ALA A 48 10.37 2.62 6.94
C ALA A 48 9.83 3.41 5.74
N GLY A 49 9.62 2.75 4.59
CA GLY A 49 9.04 3.36 3.40
C GLY A 49 7.66 3.95 3.65
N VAL A 50 6.78 3.21 4.33
CA VAL A 50 5.43 3.69 4.66
C VAL A 50 5.49 4.90 5.59
N HIS A 51 6.35 4.87 6.62
CA HIS A 51 6.53 6.02 7.51
C HIS A 51 7.02 7.26 6.76
N HIS A 52 7.99 7.12 5.84
CA HIS A 52 8.45 8.24 5.03
C HIS A 52 7.37 8.76 4.09
N ALA A 53 6.53 7.87 3.53
CA ALA A 53 5.39 8.26 2.72
C ALA A 53 4.37 9.07 3.53
N GLU A 54 4.12 8.68 4.78
CA GLU A 54 3.25 9.41 5.71
C GLU A 54 3.79 10.80 6.04
N VAL A 55 5.09 10.93 6.32
CA VAL A 55 5.72 12.25 6.57
C VAL A 55 5.57 13.17 5.35
N VAL A 56 5.75 12.63 4.14
CA VAL A 56 5.54 13.39 2.90
C VAL A 56 4.06 13.74 2.72
N ALA A 57 3.15 12.79 2.95
CA ALA A 57 1.71 12.98 2.85
C ALA A 57 1.20 14.06 3.80
N HIS A 58 1.68 14.06 5.05
CA HIS A 58 1.34 15.05 6.06
C HIS A 58 1.80 16.46 5.66
N LYS A 59 2.97 16.58 5.01
CA LYS A 59 3.42 17.88 4.47
C LYS A 59 2.57 18.37 3.30
N VAL A 60 2.18 17.47 2.42
CA VAL A 60 1.36 17.80 1.24
C VAL A 60 -0.06 18.17 1.64
N GLY A 61 -0.60 17.51 2.66
CA GLY A 61 -1.96 17.71 3.16
C GLY A 61 -3.03 17.08 2.27
N GLU A 62 -4.24 16.98 2.80
CA GLU A 62 -5.37 16.36 2.09
C GLU A 62 -5.87 17.24 0.93
N PRO A 63 -6.29 16.66 -0.22
CA PRO A 63 -6.55 15.23 -0.47
C PRO A 63 -5.35 14.48 -1.08
N TYR A 64 -4.28 15.21 -1.42
CA TYR A 64 -3.13 14.66 -2.12
C TYR A 64 -2.25 13.81 -1.20
N GLY A 65 -2.23 14.10 0.10
CA GLY A 65 -1.59 13.29 1.13
C GLY A 65 -2.08 11.84 1.10
N THR A 66 -3.40 11.62 1.16
CA THR A 66 -4.01 10.29 1.00
C THR A 66 -3.54 9.57 -0.27
N LEU A 67 -3.46 10.28 -1.41
CA LEU A 67 -2.99 9.69 -2.66
C LEU A 67 -1.51 9.30 -2.65
N ILE A 68 -0.65 10.12 -2.03
CA ILE A 68 0.78 9.81 -1.88
C ILE A 68 0.97 8.54 -1.06
N LEU A 69 0.26 8.44 0.07
CA LEU A 69 0.33 7.26 0.94
C LEU A 69 -0.20 6.02 0.21
N ALA A 70 -1.36 6.12 -0.45
CA ALA A 70 -1.93 5.03 -1.23
C ALA A 70 -1.00 4.57 -2.35
N PHE A 71 -0.40 5.52 -3.09
CA PHE A 71 0.56 5.21 -4.15
C PHE A 71 1.82 4.51 -3.61
N ALA A 72 2.35 4.94 -2.46
CA ALA A 72 3.52 4.32 -1.86
C ALA A 72 3.24 2.86 -1.47
N ILE A 73 2.14 2.59 -0.75
CA ILE A 73 1.77 1.25 -0.30
C ILE A 73 1.48 0.34 -1.50
N THR A 74 0.71 0.81 -2.47
CA THR A 74 0.38 0.01 -3.67
C THR A 74 1.61 -0.24 -4.55
N THR A 75 2.56 0.69 -4.61
CA THR A 75 3.84 0.47 -5.31
C THR A 75 4.64 -0.65 -4.65
N ILE A 76 4.69 -0.69 -3.31
CA ILE A 76 5.33 -1.79 -2.55
C ILE A 76 4.67 -3.12 -2.91
N GLU A 77 3.35 -3.18 -2.86
CA GLU A 77 2.57 -4.39 -3.15
C GLU A 77 2.76 -4.88 -4.59
N VAL A 78 2.55 -4.01 -5.58
CA VAL A 78 2.72 -4.35 -7.00
C VAL A 78 4.15 -4.79 -7.30
N SER A 79 5.15 -4.17 -6.68
CA SER A 79 6.56 -4.55 -6.85
C SER A 79 6.84 -5.97 -6.35
N LEU A 80 6.24 -6.37 -5.23
CA LEU A 80 6.38 -7.71 -4.67
C LEU A 80 5.65 -8.75 -5.53
N ILE A 81 4.44 -8.41 -6.02
CA ILE A 81 3.69 -9.27 -6.95
C ILE A 81 4.45 -9.48 -8.26
N VAL A 82 4.97 -8.40 -8.86
CA VAL A 82 5.75 -8.47 -10.10
C VAL A 82 7.04 -9.25 -9.89
N SER A 83 7.72 -9.08 -8.76
CA SER A 83 8.93 -9.84 -8.44
C SER A 83 8.65 -11.34 -8.32
N LEU A 84 7.54 -11.73 -7.68
CA LEU A 84 7.07 -13.11 -7.63
C LEU A 84 6.82 -13.67 -9.05
N MET A 85 6.13 -12.90 -9.90
CA MET A 85 5.81 -13.33 -11.27
C MET A 85 7.06 -13.50 -12.13
N ILE A 86 8.06 -12.64 -11.97
CA ILE A 86 9.34 -12.74 -12.66
C ILE A 86 10.13 -13.95 -12.17
N ALA A 87 10.17 -14.19 -10.85
CA ALA A 87 10.95 -15.27 -10.25
C ALA A 87 10.34 -16.66 -10.51
N GLY A 88 9.02 -16.81 -10.40
CA GLY A 88 8.34 -18.10 -10.50
C GLY A 88 7.70 -18.41 -11.86
N GLY A 89 7.76 -17.47 -12.81
CA GLY A 89 7.25 -17.65 -14.17
C GLY A 89 5.75 -17.93 -14.24
N GLU A 90 5.30 -18.61 -15.30
CA GLU A 90 3.86 -18.75 -15.59
C GLU A 90 3.07 -19.48 -14.50
N SER A 91 3.73 -20.35 -13.73
CA SER A 91 3.12 -21.11 -12.63
C SER A 91 2.60 -20.21 -11.49
N THR A 92 3.11 -18.98 -11.40
CA THR A 92 2.78 -18.03 -10.33
C THR A 92 1.72 -16.99 -10.71
N HIS A 93 1.19 -17.03 -11.93
CA HIS A 93 0.12 -16.09 -12.34
C HIS A 93 -1.15 -16.22 -11.49
N ALA A 94 -1.53 -17.45 -11.14
CA ALA A 94 -2.65 -17.68 -10.23
C ALA A 94 -2.36 -17.10 -8.82
N LEU A 95 -1.13 -17.28 -8.33
CA LEU A 95 -0.68 -16.76 -7.04
C LEU A 95 -0.69 -15.22 -6.98
N ALA A 96 -0.32 -14.55 -8.08
CA ALA A 96 -0.41 -13.09 -8.19
C ALA A 96 -1.86 -12.61 -8.08
N ARG A 97 -2.78 -13.25 -8.79
CA ARG A 97 -4.22 -12.96 -8.72
C ARG A 97 -4.76 -13.20 -7.31
N ASP A 98 -4.40 -14.32 -6.68
CA ASP A 98 -4.87 -14.69 -5.35
C ASP A 98 -4.35 -13.72 -4.28
N THR A 99 -3.15 -13.17 -4.45
CA THR A 99 -2.62 -12.08 -3.59
C THR A 99 -3.50 -10.83 -3.65
N VAL A 100 -3.91 -10.39 -4.85
CA VAL A 100 -4.79 -9.22 -5.01
C VAL A 100 -6.17 -9.47 -4.40
N PHE A 101 -6.73 -10.67 -4.59
CA PHE A 101 -7.98 -11.07 -3.92
C PHE A 101 -7.85 -11.00 -2.39
N ALA A 102 -6.75 -11.54 -1.85
CA ALA A 102 -6.51 -11.55 -0.42
C ALA A 102 -6.35 -10.12 0.13
N ALA A 103 -5.66 -9.23 -0.58
CA ALA A 103 -5.53 -7.82 -0.20
C ALA A 103 -6.89 -7.12 -0.11
N VAL A 104 -7.76 -7.29 -1.11
CA VAL A 104 -9.13 -6.73 -1.09
C VAL A 104 -9.93 -7.28 0.10
N MET A 105 -9.86 -8.59 0.36
CA MET A 105 -10.56 -9.22 1.49
C MET A 105 -10.04 -8.72 2.85
N ILE A 106 -8.72 -8.60 3.01
CA ILE A 106 -8.09 -8.06 4.22
C ILE A 106 -8.51 -6.62 4.46
N ILE A 107 -8.54 -5.77 3.42
CA ILE A 107 -8.94 -4.38 3.57
C ILE A 107 -10.42 -4.25 3.92
N ILE A 108 -11.32 -4.86 3.14
CA ILE A 108 -12.77 -4.68 3.30
C ILE A 108 -13.30 -5.40 4.54
N THR A 109 -12.87 -6.64 4.78
CA THR A 109 -13.44 -7.47 5.85
C THR A 109 -12.59 -7.42 7.12
N GLY A 110 -11.26 -7.47 6.96
CA GLY A 110 -10.35 -7.45 8.09
C GLY A 110 -10.22 -6.06 8.71
N ILE A 111 -9.56 -5.14 8.01
CA ILE A 111 -9.18 -3.83 8.51
C ILE A 111 -10.42 -2.97 8.78
N ILE A 112 -11.29 -2.76 7.78
CA ILE A 112 -12.51 -1.97 7.96
C ILE A 112 -13.40 -2.61 9.04
N GLY A 113 -13.53 -3.94 9.08
CA GLY A 113 -14.30 -4.64 10.10
C GLY A 113 -13.77 -4.40 11.52
N ILE A 114 -12.46 -4.53 11.73
CA ILE A 114 -11.82 -4.25 13.03
C ILE A 114 -11.99 -2.79 13.42
N CYS A 115 -11.84 -1.85 12.48
CA CYS A 115 -12.02 -0.43 12.75
C CYS A 115 -13.47 -0.09 13.16
N LEU A 116 -14.47 -0.69 12.51
CA LEU A 116 -15.88 -0.49 12.84
C LEU A 116 -16.24 -1.11 14.21
N VAL A 117 -15.77 -2.32 14.49
CA VAL A 117 -16.01 -2.96 15.80
C VAL A 117 -15.31 -2.18 16.92
N SER A 118 -14.04 -1.84 16.75
CA SER A 118 -13.26 -1.14 17.76
C SER A 118 -13.79 0.28 18.01
N GLY A 119 -14.14 0.99 16.94
CA GLY A 119 -14.75 2.32 17.05
C GLY A 119 -16.17 2.28 17.60
N GLY A 120 -16.98 1.29 17.23
CA GLY A 120 -18.32 1.07 17.80
C GLY A 120 -18.30 0.74 19.29
N VAL A 121 -17.35 -0.09 19.75
CA VAL A 121 -17.18 -0.38 21.19
C VAL A 121 -16.81 0.88 21.98
N ARG A 122 -15.96 1.75 21.42
CA ARG A 122 -15.47 2.95 22.11
C ARG A 122 -16.43 4.14 22.02
N HIS A 123 -17.07 4.34 20.87
CA HIS A 123 -17.85 5.54 20.56
C HIS A 123 -19.36 5.29 20.41
N HIS A 124 -19.81 4.02 20.45
CA HIS A 124 -21.19 3.55 20.26
C HIS A 124 -21.75 3.82 18.84
N GLU A 125 -21.70 5.06 18.37
CA GLU A 125 -22.06 5.48 17.02
C GLU A 125 -20.87 6.17 16.35
N GLN A 126 -20.61 5.83 15.08
CA GLN A 126 -19.54 6.43 14.28
C GLN A 126 -20.15 7.25 13.14
N SER A 127 -19.71 8.50 12.98
CA SER A 127 -20.05 9.34 11.83
C SER A 127 -18.91 9.31 10.81
N PHE A 128 -19.25 9.09 9.54
CA PHE A 128 -18.29 9.11 8.43
C PHE A 128 -18.95 9.68 7.17
N GLY A 129 -18.12 10.18 6.25
CA GLY A 129 -18.54 10.72 4.97
C GLY A 129 -19.15 9.63 4.07
N LYS A 130 -20.48 9.47 4.12
CA LYS A 130 -21.21 8.44 3.36
C LYS A 130 -20.95 8.50 1.86
N TYR A 131 -20.86 9.70 1.29
CA TYR A 131 -20.62 9.89 -0.14
C TYR A 131 -19.22 9.45 -0.56
N GLY A 132 -18.18 9.77 0.23
CA GLY A 132 -16.80 9.35 -0.06
C GLY A 132 -16.64 7.83 0.03
N VAL A 133 -17.21 7.21 1.07
CA VAL A 133 -17.21 5.75 1.23
C VAL A 133 -17.93 5.06 0.07
N ASN A 134 -19.11 5.54 -0.31
CA ASN A 134 -19.87 4.97 -1.43
C ASN A 134 -19.09 5.09 -2.76
N ALA A 135 -18.51 6.26 -3.05
CA ALA A 135 -17.69 6.46 -4.24
C ALA A 135 -16.50 5.49 -4.31
N ALA A 136 -15.81 5.26 -3.18
CA ALA A 136 -14.70 4.31 -3.11
C ALA A 136 -15.17 2.86 -3.32
N LEU A 137 -16.22 2.43 -2.63
CA LEU A 137 -16.73 1.05 -2.71
C LEU A 137 -17.31 0.71 -4.08
N VAL A 138 -18.03 1.64 -4.72
CA VAL A 138 -18.58 1.44 -6.07
C VAL A 138 -17.46 1.30 -7.10
N THR A 139 -16.44 2.16 -7.03
CA THR A 139 -15.28 2.10 -7.93
C THR A 139 -14.52 0.78 -7.74
N LEU A 140 -14.26 0.40 -6.48
CA LEU A 140 -13.59 -0.85 -6.15
C LEU A 140 -14.37 -2.06 -6.64
N THR A 141 -15.68 -2.07 -6.43
CA THR A 141 -16.57 -3.16 -6.90
C THR A 141 -16.52 -3.29 -8.41
N ALA A 142 -16.64 -2.17 -9.15
CA ALA A 142 -16.58 -2.19 -10.61
C ALA A 142 -15.25 -2.73 -11.13
N ILE A 143 -14.12 -2.27 -10.58
CA ILE A 143 -12.79 -2.75 -10.97
C ILE A 143 -12.61 -4.22 -10.60
N CYS A 144 -13.02 -4.66 -9.41
CA CYS A 144 -12.93 -6.06 -9.00
C CYS A 144 -13.78 -6.98 -9.88
N VAL A 145 -15.00 -6.57 -10.22
CA VAL A 145 -15.86 -7.34 -11.12
C VAL A 145 -15.19 -7.49 -12.49
N LEU A 146 -14.67 -6.39 -13.05
CA LEU A 146 -14.01 -6.39 -14.36
C LEU A 146 -12.69 -7.16 -14.37
N THR A 147 -11.89 -7.11 -13.32
CA THR A 147 -10.53 -7.68 -13.32
C THR A 147 -10.46 -9.08 -12.74
N LEU A 148 -11.34 -9.42 -11.79
CA LEU A 148 -11.25 -10.64 -11.00
C LEU A 148 -12.41 -11.62 -11.22
N ILE A 149 -13.63 -11.12 -11.52
CA ILE A 149 -14.83 -11.97 -11.67
C ILE A 149 -15.10 -12.29 -13.14
N LEU A 150 -15.20 -11.27 -13.99
CA LEU A 150 -15.54 -11.39 -15.42
C LEU A 150 -14.61 -12.32 -16.23
N PRO A 151 -13.28 -12.45 -15.98
CA PRO A 151 -12.44 -13.40 -16.71
C PRO A 151 -12.88 -14.86 -16.55
N ASN A 152 -13.63 -15.21 -15.50
CA ASN A 152 -14.13 -16.57 -15.28
C ASN A 152 -15.34 -16.92 -16.18
N TYR A 153 -15.95 -15.91 -16.81
CA TYR A 153 -17.16 -16.05 -17.62
C TYR A 153 -16.92 -15.77 -19.10
N THR A 154 -15.72 -15.39 -19.49
CA THR A 154 -15.36 -15.27 -20.91
C THR A 154 -15.13 -16.64 -21.53
N THR A 155 -15.56 -16.82 -22.78
CA THR A 155 -15.46 -18.10 -23.50
C THR A 155 -14.39 -18.10 -24.60
N THR A 156 -13.73 -16.95 -24.82
CA THR A 156 -12.81 -16.76 -25.95
C THR A 156 -11.48 -17.50 -25.79
N VAL A 157 -11.04 -17.74 -24.56
CA VAL A 157 -9.80 -18.46 -24.24
C VAL A 157 -10.10 -19.42 -23.11
N VAL A 158 -9.47 -20.60 -23.14
CA VAL A 158 -9.62 -21.61 -22.08
C VAL A 158 -8.96 -21.10 -20.79
N GLY A 159 -9.72 -21.14 -19.71
CA GLY A 159 -9.28 -20.74 -18.37
C GLY A 159 -9.70 -19.31 -18.00
N PRO A 160 -9.50 -18.90 -16.73
CA PRO A 160 -9.98 -17.64 -16.19
C PRO A 160 -9.06 -16.46 -16.59
N LYS A 161 -8.90 -16.23 -17.90
CA LYS A 161 -8.01 -15.21 -18.44
C LYS A 161 -8.61 -14.52 -19.65
N TYR A 162 -8.25 -13.25 -19.81
CA TYR A 162 -8.59 -12.49 -20.99
C TYR A 162 -7.68 -12.84 -22.17
N ASN A 163 -8.22 -12.74 -23.38
CA ASN A 163 -7.37 -12.58 -24.57
C ASN A 163 -6.73 -11.19 -24.59
N ASN A 164 -5.75 -10.96 -25.47
CA ASN A 164 -5.01 -9.70 -25.53
C ASN A 164 -5.92 -8.47 -25.73
N SER A 165 -6.92 -8.56 -26.61
CA SER A 165 -7.84 -7.44 -26.88
C SER A 165 -8.74 -7.11 -25.68
N GLN A 166 -9.27 -8.14 -25.01
CA GLN A 166 -10.07 -8.01 -23.79
C GLN A 166 -9.22 -7.44 -22.65
N LEU A 167 -7.97 -7.90 -22.51
CA LEU A 167 -7.04 -7.41 -21.49
C LEU A 167 -6.77 -5.92 -21.68
N ILE A 168 -6.43 -5.48 -22.89
CA ILE A 168 -6.19 -4.07 -23.21
C ILE A 168 -7.44 -3.23 -22.91
N PHE A 169 -8.61 -3.69 -23.37
CA PHE A 169 -9.88 -3.01 -23.14
C PHE A 169 -10.17 -2.86 -21.64
N VAL A 170 -10.14 -3.96 -20.88
CA VAL A 170 -10.41 -3.97 -19.44
C VAL A 170 -9.38 -3.12 -18.69
N GLY A 171 -8.11 -3.16 -19.11
CA GLY A 171 -7.05 -2.33 -18.55
C GLY A 171 -7.33 -0.83 -18.73
N ILE A 172 -7.71 -0.41 -19.94
CA ILE A 172 -8.07 0.99 -20.22
C ILE A 172 -9.29 1.42 -19.40
N ILE A 173 -10.35 0.61 -19.37
CA ILE A 173 -11.56 0.93 -18.60
C ILE A 173 -11.26 1.02 -17.11
N SER A 174 -10.46 0.10 -16.57
CA SER A 174 -10.06 0.14 -15.16
C SER A 174 -9.27 1.40 -14.82
N LEU A 175 -8.36 1.81 -15.71
CA LEU A 175 -7.60 3.05 -15.55
C LEU A 175 -8.51 4.29 -15.60
N ILE A 176 -9.50 4.31 -16.50
CA ILE A 176 -10.49 5.39 -16.58
C ILE A 176 -11.33 5.45 -15.29
N LEU A 177 -11.84 4.31 -14.81
CA LEU A 177 -12.62 4.25 -13.58
C LEU A 177 -11.83 4.76 -12.37
N TYR A 178 -10.58 4.31 -12.22
CA TYR A 178 -9.70 4.78 -11.15
C TYR A 178 -9.34 6.27 -11.32
N GLY A 179 -9.06 6.72 -12.55
CA GLY A 179 -8.77 8.12 -12.84
C GLY A 179 -9.94 9.06 -12.51
N VAL A 180 -11.17 8.64 -12.83
CA VAL A 180 -12.39 9.38 -12.45
C VAL A 180 -12.54 9.42 -10.93
N PHE A 181 -12.30 8.31 -10.23
CA PHE A 181 -12.31 8.28 -8.77
C PHE A 181 -11.29 9.26 -8.18
N VAL A 182 -10.06 9.27 -8.68
CA VAL A 182 -9.01 10.22 -8.27
C VAL A 182 -9.43 11.68 -8.53
N LEU A 183 -10.06 11.99 -9.67
CA LEU A 183 -10.57 13.34 -9.96
C LEU A 183 -11.69 13.77 -9.01
N VAL A 184 -12.57 12.83 -8.65
CA VAL A 184 -13.65 13.06 -7.67
C VAL A 184 -13.06 13.32 -6.28
N GLN A 185 -12.06 12.54 -5.87
CA GLN A 185 -11.37 12.67 -4.59
C GLN A 185 -10.54 13.96 -4.47
N THR A 186 -9.90 14.40 -5.55
CA THR A 186 -8.96 15.54 -5.51
C THR A 186 -9.58 16.90 -5.78
N GLN A 187 -10.50 16.97 -6.75
CA GLN A 187 -10.96 18.24 -7.31
C GLN A 187 -12.47 18.38 -7.16
N ARG A 188 -13.26 17.49 -7.78
CA ARG A 188 -14.69 17.73 -7.99
C ARG A 188 -15.54 17.62 -6.72
N HIS A 189 -15.24 16.67 -5.84
CA HIS A 189 -16.02 16.44 -4.63
C HIS A 189 -15.12 16.11 -3.44
N ARG A 190 -13.99 16.84 -3.32
CA ARG A 190 -13.02 16.69 -2.23
C ARG A 190 -13.69 16.71 -0.84
N GLU A 191 -14.71 17.55 -0.67
CA GLU A 191 -15.48 17.68 0.59
C GLU A 191 -16.11 16.37 1.06
N TYR A 192 -16.41 15.42 0.15
CA TYR A 192 -16.94 14.11 0.51
C TYR A 192 -15.91 13.21 1.21
N PHE A 193 -14.62 13.55 1.11
CA PHE A 193 -13.50 12.77 1.65
C PHE A 193 -12.82 13.47 2.83
N LEU A 194 -13.23 14.70 3.16
CA LEU A 194 -12.74 15.41 4.33
C LEU A 194 -13.68 15.20 5.54
N PRO A 195 -13.15 15.05 6.77
CA PRO A 195 -13.97 15.04 7.97
C PRO A 195 -14.77 16.35 8.11
N ALA A 196 -16.01 16.26 8.59
CA ALA A 196 -16.90 17.43 8.74
C ALA A 196 -16.35 18.51 9.69
N ASN A 197 -15.45 18.14 10.61
CA ASN A 197 -14.89 19.01 11.66
C ASN A 197 -13.38 19.25 11.52
N ALA A 198 -12.81 19.12 10.31
CA ALA A 198 -11.36 19.27 10.07
C ALA A 198 -10.76 20.67 10.37
N GLY A 199 -11.55 21.58 10.96
CA GLY A 199 -11.14 22.94 11.30
C GLY A 199 -10.94 23.24 12.79
N GLU A 200 -11.35 22.36 13.71
CA GLU A 200 -11.39 22.71 15.15
C GLU A 200 -10.32 22.03 16.03
N ASP A 201 -9.71 20.92 15.62
CA ASP A 201 -8.68 20.25 16.39
C ASP A 201 -7.57 19.70 15.49
N GLU A 202 -6.32 19.84 15.94
CA GLU A 202 -5.04 19.40 15.33
C GLU A 202 -4.37 20.39 14.36
N HIS A 203 -3.83 21.48 14.94
CA HIS A 203 -2.58 22.05 14.43
C HIS A 203 -1.42 21.11 14.74
N ALA A 204 -1.40 19.94 14.11
CA ALA A 204 -0.18 19.14 14.06
C ALA A 204 0.89 19.96 13.34
N GLU A 205 2.07 20.10 13.97
CA GLU A 205 3.16 20.86 13.36
C GLU A 205 3.53 20.23 12.02
N VAL A 206 3.33 20.96 10.93
CA VAL A 206 3.68 20.51 9.58
C VAL A 206 5.19 20.26 9.48
N PRO A 207 5.65 19.16 8.87
CA PRO A 207 7.07 18.85 8.77
C PRO A 207 7.85 19.97 8.10
N SER A 208 9.11 20.16 8.51
CA SER A 208 9.99 21.12 7.85
C SER A 208 10.32 20.66 6.42
N ARG A 209 10.68 21.60 5.54
CA ARG A 209 11.01 21.30 4.14
C ARG A 209 12.17 20.30 4.03
N ASN A 210 13.16 20.42 4.91
CA ASN A 210 14.33 19.53 4.93
C ASN A 210 13.94 18.10 5.33
N VAL A 211 13.12 17.95 6.38
CA VAL A 211 12.59 16.65 6.82
C VAL A 211 11.77 16.00 5.70
N THR A 212 10.94 16.78 5.01
CA THR A 212 10.13 16.28 3.89
C THR A 212 11.00 15.80 2.73
N LEU A 213 12.03 16.55 2.35
CA LEU A 213 12.94 16.17 1.28
C LEU A 213 13.75 14.92 1.63
N VAL A 214 14.27 14.83 2.85
CA VAL A 214 14.97 13.63 3.33
C VAL A 214 14.04 12.42 3.32
N SER A 215 12.81 12.58 3.82
CA SER A 215 11.80 11.50 3.82
C SER A 215 11.44 11.09 2.38
N LEU A 216 11.30 12.04 1.46
CA LEU A 216 11.05 11.75 0.05
C LEU A 216 12.18 10.93 -0.59
N VAL A 217 13.44 11.28 -0.30
CA VAL A 217 14.60 10.52 -0.79
C VAL A 217 14.64 9.13 -0.17
N LEU A 218 14.44 9.02 1.14
CA LEU A 218 14.42 7.73 1.85
C LEU A 218 13.24 6.85 1.44
N LEU A 219 12.09 7.44 1.09
CA LEU A 219 10.96 6.75 0.51
C LEU A 219 11.36 6.11 -0.82
N ILE A 220 11.96 6.87 -1.73
CA ILE A 220 12.40 6.36 -3.04
C ILE A 220 13.43 5.23 -2.87
N ILE A 221 14.40 5.40 -1.96
CA ILE A 221 15.38 4.36 -1.63
C ILE A 221 14.70 3.11 -1.09
N SER A 222 13.75 3.26 -0.17
CA SER A 222 13.01 2.14 0.43
C SER A 222 12.19 1.39 -0.61
N LEU A 223 11.49 2.10 -1.50
CA LEU A 223 10.75 1.49 -2.61
C LEU A 223 11.68 0.72 -3.55
N GLY A 224 12.81 1.31 -3.95
CA GLY A 224 13.80 0.64 -4.79
C GLY A 224 14.38 -0.61 -4.15
N LEU A 225 14.67 -0.55 -2.84
CA LEU A 225 15.19 -1.67 -2.08
C LEU A 225 14.15 -2.81 -1.96
N VAL A 226 12.88 -2.49 -1.74
CA VAL A 226 11.78 -3.47 -1.71
C VAL A 226 11.68 -4.22 -3.05
N VAL A 227 11.81 -3.51 -4.18
CA VAL A 227 11.83 -4.13 -5.52
C VAL A 227 13.02 -5.09 -5.66
N MET A 228 14.19 -4.72 -5.16
CA MET A 228 15.40 -5.57 -5.23
C MET A 228 15.29 -6.81 -4.32
N LEU A 229 14.96 -6.60 -3.05
CA LEU A 229 14.81 -7.67 -2.05
C LEU A 229 13.66 -8.63 -2.40
N GLY A 230 12.57 -8.10 -2.97
CA GLY A 230 11.42 -8.88 -3.42
C GLY A 230 11.75 -9.95 -4.46
N ARG A 231 12.83 -9.78 -5.24
CA ARG A 231 13.31 -10.83 -6.16
C ARG A 231 14.01 -11.98 -5.44
N THR A 232 14.61 -11.71 -4.28
CA THR A 232 15.44 -12.68 -3.55
C THR A 232 14.64 -13.45 -2.48
N THR A 233 13.56 -12.87 -1.96
CA THR A 233 12.79 -13.45 -0.85
C THR A 233 11.49 -14.06 -1.37
N ILE A 234 11.45 -15.38 -1.56
CA ILE A 234 10.25 -16.10 -2.03
C ILE A 234 9.38 -16.51 -0.83
N MET A 235 8.68 -15.55 -0.21
CA MET A 235 7.63 -15.91 0.76
C MET A 235 6.36 -15.08 0.56
N GLN A 236 5.37 -15.65 -0.13
CA GLN A 236 4.01 -15.10 -0.25
C GLN A 236 3.37 -14.76 1.09
N GLY A 237 3.63 -15.58 2.13
CA GLY A 237 3.12 -15.32 3.47
C GLY A 237 3.65 -14.01 4.06
N VAL A 238 4.89 -13.63 3.74
CA VAL A 238 5.52 -12.40 4.24
C VAL A 238 4.90 -11.18 3.59
N VAL A 239 4.57 -11.19 2.29
CA VAL A 239 3.94 -10.03 1.62
C VAL A 239 2.61 -9.66 2.28
N LEU A 240 1.75 -10.66 2.49
CA LEU A 240 0.43 -10.46 3.06
C LEU A 240 0.49 -10.08 4.55
N LEU A 241 1.41 -10.71 5.30
CA LEU A 241 1.62 -10.45 6.72
C LEU A 241 2.29 -9.08 6.93
N VAL A 242 3.17 -8.66 6.02
CA VAL A 242 3.74 -7.30 5.99
C VAL A 242 2.68 -6.27 5.68
N LEU A 243 1.80 -6.50 4.69
CA LEU A 243 0.66 -5.61 4.44
C LEU A 243 -0.23 -5.49 5.67
N PHE A 244 -0.62 -6.63 6.25
CA PHE A 244 -1.43 -6.65 7.47
C PHE A 244 -0.72 -5.93 8.63
N ALA A 245 0.58 -6.16 8.81
CA ALA A 245 1.38 -5.53 9.86
C ALA A 245 1.58 -4.03 9.63
N VAL A 246 1.80 -3.58 8.39
CA VAL A 246 1.87 -2.17 7.99
C VAL A 246 0.57 -1.48 8.37
N TYR A 247 -0.57 -2.03 7.94
CA TYR A 247 -1.88 -1.44 8.21
C TYR A 247 -2.19 -1.43 9.72
N ILE A 248 -1.92 -2.52 10.44
CA ILE A 248 -2.07 -2.55 11.90
C ILE A 248 -1.15 -1.53 12.57
N PHE A 249 0.11 -1.43 12.14
CA PHE A 249 1.06 -0.48 12.71
C PHE A 249 0.59 0.96 12.53
N THR A 250 0.12 1.33 11.34
CA THR A 250 -0.47 2.68 11.08
C THR A 250 -1.74 2.95 11.86
N ILE A 251 -2.51 1.91 12.23
CA ILE A 251 -3.73 2.06 13.04
C ILE A 251 -3.41 2.17 14.54
N ILE A 252 -2.40 1.44 15.02
CA ILE A 252 -2.02 1.41 16.45
C ILE A 252 -1.11 2.58 16.82
N VAL A 253 -0.24 3.01 15.91
CA VAL A 253 0.69 4.12 16.09
C VAL A 253 0.36 5.18 15.03
N PRO A 254 -0.72 5.97 15.23
CA PRO A 254 -1.04 7.10 14.36
C PRO A 254 -0.05 8.27 14.55
#